data_AF-A0A3P3VTM2-F1
#
_entry.id   AF-A0A3P3VTM2-F1
#
_cell.length_a   1.000
_cell.length_b   1.000
_cell.length_c   1.000
_cell.angle_alpha   90.00
_cell.angle_beta   90.00
_cell.angle_gamma   90.00
#
_symmetry.space_group_name_H-M   'P 1'
#
loop_
_entity.id
_entity.type
_entity.pdbx_description
1 polymer ?
#
loop_
_entity_poly.entity_id
_entity_poly.type
_entity_poly.pdbx_seq_one_letter_code
_entity_poly.pdbx_strand_id
1 'polypeptide(L)'
;MKDIKVNESTFNKIVYDRKNQHYKVALDIAKLLLLNYHPDISKGRHDVLALMFDMNSLWEQFFLVTLKTKLKTHLVTSQVTKSFWKPTSGYSSKMRPDIILKCKESQESFVLDTKWKNLNDYNPSPEDLRQMYVYHRFYQAKKVALVYPSDQHSIKKGNYFSSENYLEMSEKECSIMQIATATDIKTWQEDIVNQINFLIEY
;
A
#
# COMPACT_ATOMS: atom_id res chain seq x y z
N MET A 1 -23.33 4.36 29.56
CA MET A 1 -24.39 4.41 28.53
C MET A 1 -24.45 3.06 27.83
N LYS A 2 -25.61 2.63 27.33
CA LYS A 2 -25.74 1.38 26.56
C LYS A 2 -25.54 1.68 25.07
N ASP A 3 -24.89 0.78 24.36
CA ASP A 3 -24.74 0.86 22.90
C ASP A 3 -26.11 0.82 22.22
N ILE A 4 -26.27 1.62 21.16
CA ILE A 4 -27.50 1.68 20.37
C ILE A 4 -27.27 1.04 19.00
N LYS A 5 -28.29 0.36 18.47
CA LYS A 5 -28.29 -0.06 17.07
C LYS A 5 -28.59 1.16 16.20
N VAL A 6 -27.59 1.63 15.47
CA VAL A 6 -27.72 2.78 14.56
C VAL A 6 -28.40 2.34 13.28
N ASN A 7 -29.40 3.11 12.82
CA ASN A 7 -30.08 2.92 11.55
C ASN A 7 -30.42 4.29 10.94
N GLU A 8 -31.04 4.31 9.76
CA GLU A 8 -31.39 5.56 9.08
C GLU A 8 -32.29 6.48 9.93
N SER A 9 -33.22 5.92 10.71
CA SER A 9 -34.07 6.69 11.62
C SER A 9 -33.30 7.37 12.74
N THR A 10 -32.15 6.83 13.16
CA THR A 10 -31.26 7.46 14.13
C THR A 10 -30.73 8.79 13.60
N PHE A 11 -30.33 8.84 12.33
CA PHE A 11 -29.85 10.07 11.69
C PHE A 11 -30.96 11.06 11.39
N ASN A 12 -32.16 10.59 11.01
CA ASN A 12 -33.29 11.48 10.71
C ASN A 12 -33.81 12.24 11.93
N LYS A 13 -33.50 11.78 13.15
CA LYS A 13 -33.83 12.48 14.40
C LYS A 13 -32.87 13.63 14.73
N ILE A 14 -31.75 13.73 14.03
CA ILE A 14 -30.76 14.79 14.27
C ILE A 14 -31.26 16.07 13.62
N VAL A 15 -31.60 17.05 14.46
CA VAL A 15 -31.98 18.39 14.00
C VAL A 15 -30.75 19.28 14.05
N TYR A 16 -30.38 19.84 12.90
CA TYR A 16 -29.24 20.73 12.79
C TYR A 16 -29.61 22.16 13.22
N ASP A 17 -28.83 22.72 14.13
CA ASP A 17 -28.92 24.09 14.61
C ASP A 17 -27.54 24.77 14.58
N ARG A 18 -27.50 26.06 14.93
CA ARG A 18 -26.25 26.84 14.92
C ARG A 18 -25.14 26.26 15.83
N LYS A 19 -25.50 25.47 16.84
CA LYS A 19 -24.56 24.87 17.80
C LYS A 19 -23.99 23.54 17.34
N ASN A 20 -24.66 22.83 16.42
CA ASN A 20 -24.22 21.51 15.96
C ASN A 20 -23.95 21.43 14.44
N GLN A 21 -24.13 22.53 13.71
CA GLN A 21 -23.89 22.60 12.27
C GLN A 21 -22.49 22.14 11.86
N HIS A 22 -21.46 22.41 12.68
CA HIS A 22 -20.08 21.99 12.40
C HIS A 22 -19.87 20.48 12.47
N TYR A 23 -20.77 19.72 13.09
CA TYR A 23 -20.73 18.26 13.11
C TYR A 23 -21.33 17.60 11.87
N LYS A 24 -22.04 18.36 11.03
CA LYS A 24 -22.80 17.82 9.89
C LYS A 24 -21.94 16.92 9.00
N VAL A 25 -20.75 17.37 8.60
CA VAL A 25 -19.83 16.60 7.76
C VAL A 25 -19.41 15.28 8.44
N ALA A 26 -19.09 15.32 9.73
CA ALA A 26 -18.70 14.12 10.48
C ALA A 26 -19.88 13.13 10.63
N LEU A 27 -21.10 13.65 10.83
CA LEU A 27 -22.32 12.85 10.92
C LEU A 27 -22.72 12.25 9.58
N ASP A 28 -22.53 12.98 8.48
CA ASP A 28 -22.76 12.47 7.13
C ASP A 28 -21.77 11.34 6.81
N ILE A 29 -20.49 11.49 7.14
CA ILE A 29 -19.49 10.40 7.03
C ILE A 29 -19.88 9.20 7.92
N ALA A 30 -20.27 9.44 9.18
CA ALA A 30 -20.72 8.39 10.08
C ALA A 30 -21.97 7.67 9.54
N LYS A 31 -22.90 8.38 8.88
CA LYS A 31 -24.07 7.81 8.21
C LYS A 31 -23.65 6.87 7.08
N LEU A 32 -22.70 7.29 6.24
CA LEU A 32 -22.16 6.44 5.17
C LEU A 32 -21.54 5.15 5.72
N LEU A 33 -20.68 5.26 6.72
CA LEU A 33 -19.96 4.14 7.31
C LEU A 33 -20.89 3.18 8.07
N LEU A 34 -21.75 3.70 8.95
CA LEU A 34 -22.58 2.88 9.83
C LEU A 34 -23.76 2.23 9.11
N LEU A 35 -24.22 2.81 8.00
CA LEU A 35 -25.29 2.24 7.17
C LEU A 35 -24.75 1.44 5.98
N ASN A 36 -23.41 1.28 5.86
CA ASN A 36 -22.75 0.63 4.73
C ASN A 36 -23.23 1.17 3.37
N TYR A 37 -23.47 2.48 3.27
CA TYR A 37 -23.79 3.07 1.98
C TYR A 37 -22.54 3.01 1.10
N HIS A 38 -22.58 2.15 0.09
CA HIS A 38 -21.67 2.28 -1.03
C HIS A 38 -22.10 3.51 -1.82
N PRO A 39 -21.21 4.49 -2.04
CA PRO A 39 -21.47 5.58 -2.97
C PRO A 39 -21.46 5.00 -4.39
N ASP A 40 -22.55 4.33 -4.75
CA ASP A 40 -22.83 3.94 -6.12
C ASP A 40 -23.36 5.18 -6.84
N ILE A 41 -22.68 5.56 -7.92
CA ILE A 41 -22.99 6.72 -8.75
C ILE A 41 -24.32 6.49 -9.53
N SER A 42 -24.88 5.29 -9.48
CA SER A 42 -26.13 4.96 -10.16
C SER A 42 -27.39 5.25 -9.31
N LYS A 43 -27.93 6.47 -9.49
CA LYS A 43 -29.32 6.90 -9.21
C LYS A 43 -29.87 6.64 -7.80
N GLY A 44 -29.72 7.63 -6.91
CA GLY A 44 -30.48 7.78 -5.67
C GLY A 44 -30.84 9.24 -5.39
N ARG A 45 -31.96 9.49 -4.68
CA ARG A 45 -32.45 10.83 -4.27
C ARG A 45 -31.66 11.46 -3.11
N HIS A 46 -30.57 10.85 -2.69
CA HIS A 46 -29.74 11.36 -1.62
C HIS A 46 -28.47 11.93 -2.21
N ASP A 47 -28.15 13.18 -1.86
CA ASP A 47 -26.83 13.77 -2.08
C ASP A 47 -25.83 13.00 -1.20
N VAL A 48 -25.46 11.81 -1.64
CA VAL A 48 -24.46 10.97 -0.97
C VAL A 48 -23.14 11.73 -1.10
N LEU A 49 -22.55 12.07 0.04
CA LEU A 49 -21.21 12.64 0.10
C LEU A 49 -20.26 11.66 -0.61
N ALA A 50 -19.82 12.03 -1.80
CA ALA A 50 -18.92 11.22 -2.60
C ALA A 50 -17.54 11.23 -1.92
N LEU A 51 -17.22 10.14 -1.22
CA LEU A 51 -15.91 9.95 -0.61
C LEU A 51 -15.00 9.25 -1.62
N MET A 52 -14.19 10.03 -2.33
CA MET A 52 -13.21 9.50 -3.27
C MET A 52 -11.86 9.36 -2.57
N PHE A 53 -11.33 8.15 -2.55
CA PHE A 53 -9.99 7.87 -2.02
C PHE A 53 -8.98 7.72 -3.15
N ASP A 54 -7.77 8.24 -2.93
CA ASP A 54 -6.63 7.79 -3.73
C ASP A 54 -6.26 6.37 -3.30
N MET A 55 -6.64 5.41 -4.14
CA MET A 55 -6.45 3.99 -3.86
C MET A 55 -4.97 3.58 -3.81
N ASN A 56 -4.07 4.29 -4.50
CA ASN A 56 -2.63 4.01 -4.38
C ASN A 56 -2.16 4.38 -2.97
N SER A 57 -2.50 5.58 -2.52
CA SER A 57 -2.17 6.04 -1.17
C SER A 57 -2.79 5.14 -0.08
N LEU A 58 -4.04 4.71 -0.27
CA LEU A 58 -4.71 3.81 0.68
C LEU A 58 -4.03 2.44 0.74
N TRP A 59 -3.65 1.87 -0.40
CA TRP A 59 -2.95 0.58 -0.49
C TRP A 59 -1.57 0.63 0.16
N GLU A 60 -0.78 1.68 -0.13
CA GLU A 60 0.53 1.93 0.50
C GLU A 60 0.39 2.01 2.03
N GLN A 61 -0.55 2.84 2.51
CA GLN A 61 -0.75 3.03 3.94
C GLN A 61 -1.25 1.76 4.63
N PHE A 62 -2.11 0.97 3.98
CA PHE A 62 -2.58 -0.29 4.51
C PHE A 62 -1.43 -1.29 4.74
N PHE A 63 -0.55 -1.46 3.75
CA PHE A 63 0.64 -2.31 3.89
C PHE A 63 1.57 -1.79 4.98
N LEU A 64 1.85 -0.49 4.98
CA LEU A 64 2.73 0.14 5.96
C LEU A 64 2.26 -0.09 7.39
N VAL A 65 0.98 0.16 7.68
CA VAL A 65 0.40 -0.01 9.01
C VAL A 65 0.37 -1.48 9.40
N THR A 66 -0.01 -2.37 8.48
CA THR A 66 -0.04 -3.82 8.70
C THR A 66 1.34 -4.34 9.09
N LEU A 67 2.38 -4.02 8.30
CA LEU A 67 3.75 -4.47 8.56
C LEU A 67 4.32 -3.85 9.84
N LYS A 68 4.12 -2.55 10.08
CA LYS A 68 4.54 -1.91 11.36
C LYS A 68 3.92 -2.59 12.58
N THR A 69 2.67 -3.01 12.46
CA THR A 69 1.91 -3.58 13.57
C THR A 69 2.28 -5.05 13.81
N LYS A 70 2.43 -5.84 12.75
CA LYS A 70 2.55 -7.30 12.86
C LYS A 70 3.95 -7.86 12.58
N LEU A 71 4.77 -7.22 11.73
CA LEU A 71 6.13 -7.70 11.42
C LEU A 71 7.15 -7.24 12.47
N LYS A 72 7.29 -8.01 13.56
CA LYS A 72 8.12 -7.62 14.72
C LYS A 72 9.63 -7.79 14.51
N THR A 73 10.03 -8.66 13.60
CA THR A 73 11.43 -8.98 13.28
C THR A 73 12.17 -7.84 12.56
N HIS A 74 11.41 -6.94 11.91
CA HIS A 74 11.96 -5.86 11.10
C HIS A 74 11.58 -4.48 11.65
N LEU A 75 12.45 -3.51 11.44
CA LEU A 75 12.10 -2.09 11.52
C LEU A 75 11.45 -1.70 10.20
N VAL A 76 10.18 -1.29 10.25
CA VAL A 76 9.39 -0.90 9.08
C VAL A 76 9.36 0.62 8.98
N THR A 77 9.96 1.14 7.91
CA THR A 77 10.03 2.58 7.64
C THR A 77 9.38 2.92 6.31
N SER A 78 8.82 4.11 6.22
CA SER A 78 8.34 4.71 4.97
C SER A 78 8.86 6.14 4.90
N GLN A 79 8.64 6.80 3.76
CA GLN A 79 9.02 8.20 3.55
C GLN A 79 10.53 8.47 3.61
N VAL A 80 11.37 7.44 3.51
CA VAL A 80 12.82 7.59 3.49
C VAL A 80 13.25 8.04 2.09
N THR A 81 13.55 9.33 1.95
CA THR A 81 13.96 9.90 0.66
C THR A 81 15.48 9.92 0.49
N LYS A 82 15.96 9.65 -0.73
CA LYS A 82 17.35 9.90 -1.14
C LYS A 82 17.38 10.83 -2.34
N SER A 83 18.33 11.77 -2.37
CA SER A 83 18.56 12.60 -3.56
C SER A 83 18.96 11.71 -4.73
N PHE A 84 18.33 11.91 -5.89
CA PHE A 84 18.58 11.09 -7.08
C PHE A 84 19.26 11.89 -8.18
N TRP A 85 18.71 13.06 -8.48
CA TRP A 85 19.18 13.88 -9.59
C TRP A 85 19.12 15.36 -9.18
N LYS A 86 20.20 16.08 -9.48
CA LYS A 86 20.30 17.53 -9.23
C LYS A 86 20.71 18.20 -10.54
N PRO A 87 19.86 19.07 -11.11
CA PRO A 87 20.26 19.85 -12.28
C PRO A 87 21.25 20.94 -11.89
N THR A 88 21.96 21.46 -12.89
CA THR A 88 22.79 22.67 -12.78
C THR A 88 21.95 23.91 -12.44
N SER A 89 20.69 23.96 -12.86
CA SER A 89 19.70 24.98 -12.49
C SER A 89 18.31 24.36 -12.36
N GLY A 90 17.56 24.72 -11.30
CA GLY A 90 16.20 24.22 -11.05
C GLY A 90 16.08 23.25 -9.88
N TYR A 91 14.98 22.48 -9.84
CA TYR A 91 14.64 21.60 -8.72
C TYR A 91 15.28 20.22 -8.82
N SER A 92 15.78 19.70 -7.70
CA SER A 92 16.32 18.34 -7.61
C SER A 92 15.22 17.29 -7.46
N SER A 93 15.42 16.12 -8.06
CA SER A 93 14.54 14.96 -7.93
C SER A 93 15.05 14.03 -6.84
N LYS A 94 14.11 13.38 -6.14
CA LYS A 94 14.38 12.41 -5.07
C LYS A 94 13.78 11.07 -5.44
N MET A 95 14.34 10.02 -4.86
CA MET A 95 13.76 8.69 -4.83
C MET A 95 13.15 8.43 -3.46
N ARG A 96 12.06 7.69 -3.47
CA ARG A 96 11.33 7.32 -2.27
C ARG A 96 10.56 6.03 -2.55
N PRO A 97 11.04 4.88 -2.09
CA PRO A 97 10.21 3.70 -2.06
C PRO A 97 9.07 3.87 -1.05
N ASP A 98 8.01 3.10 -1.23
CA ASP A 98 6.88 3.06 -0.33
C ASP A 98 7.31 2.58 1.06
N ILE A 99 7.97 1.42 1.12
CA ILE A 99 8.31 0.76 2.38
C ILE A 99 9.73 0.19 2.33
N ILE A 100 10.46 0.38 3.42
CA ILE A 100 11.76 -0.25 3.67
C ILE A 100 11.67 -1.06 4.95
N LEU A 101 12.00 -2.34 4.83
CA LEU A 101 12.13 -3.27 5.96
C LEU A 101 13.61 -3.44 6.27
N LYS A 102 14.00 -3.20 7.52
CA LYS A 102 15.37 -3.46 7.98
C LYS A 102 15.35 -4.55 9.04
N CYS A 103 15.99 -5.69 8.79
CA CYS A 103 16.09 -6.76 9.77
C CYS A 103 16.81 -6.23 11.02
N LYS A 104 16.23 -6.47 12.20
CA LYS A 104 16.82 -5.96 13.46
C LYS A 104 18.12 -6.67 13.81
N GLU A 105 18.25 -7.94 13.44
CA GLU A 105 19.41 -8.78 13.75
C GLU A 105 20.53 -8.60 12.72
N SER A 106 20.26 -8.92 11.45
CA SER A 106 21.28 -8.89 10.39
C SER A 106 21.54 -7.48 9.82
N GLN A 107 20.69 -6.51 10.12
CA GLN A 107 20.69 -5.16 9.52
C GLN A 107 20.47 -5.14 7.99
N GLU A 108 20.15 -6.27 7.38
CA GLU A 108 19.80 -6.37 5.96
C GLU A 108 18.53 -5.57 5.66
N SER A 109 18.50 -4.94 4.48
CA SER A 109 17.37 -4.12 4.05
C SER A 109 16.63 -4.73 2.87
N PHE A 110 15.31 -4.57 2.87
CA PHE A 110 14.41 -5.01 1.82
C PHE A 110 13.53 -3.83 1.44
N VAL A 111 13.30 -3.62 0.14
CA VAL A 111 12.48 -2.52 -0.34
C VAL A 111 11.23 -3.07 -1.00
N LEU A 112 10.08 -2.56 -0.60
CA LEU A 112 8.78 -2.88 -1.19
C LEU A 112 8.21 -1.63 -1.84
N ASP A 113 7.64 -1.81 -3.03
CA ASP A 113 6.88 -0.79 -3.75
C ASP A 113 5.51 -1.38 -4.10
N THR A 114 4.44 -0.71 -3.67
CA THR A 114 3.08 -1.23 -3.73
C THR A 114 2.35 -0.58 -4.90
N LYS A 115 1.58 -1.36 -5.66
CA LYS A 115 0.85 -0.85 -6.83
C LYS A 115 -0.61 -1.30 -6.80
N TRP A 116 -1.53 -0.33 -6.82
CA TRP A 116 -2.97 -0.61 -6.92
C TRP A 116 -3.39 -0.85 -8.38
N LYS A 117 -3.03 -2.02 -8.92
CA LYS A 117 -3.47 -2.48 -10.25
C LYS A 117 -3.41 -4.01 -10.31
N ASN A 118 -4.29 -4.61 -11.11
CA ASN A 118 -4.20 -6.04 -11.41
C ASN A 118 -3.11 -6.27 -12.47
N LEU A 119 -2.23 -7.24 -12.23
CA LEU A 119 -1.19 -7.62 -13.16
C LEU A 119 -1.71 -8.52 -14.31
N ASN A 120 -2.88 -9.17 -14.16
CA ASN A 120 -3.52 -10.03 -15.16
C ASN A 120 -2.54 -11.00 -15.86
N ASP A 121 -1.64 -11.62 -15.10
CA ASP A 121 -0.56 -12.51 -15.58
C ASP A 121 0.50 -11.89 -16.49
N TYR A 122 0.48 -10.58 -16.73
CA TYR A 122 1.55 -9.88 -17.43
C TYR A 122 2.77 -9.65 -16.53
N ASN A 123 3.89 -9.29 -17.15
CA ASN A 123 5.05 -8.79 -16.41
C ASN A 123 4.81 -7.35 -15.94
N PRO A 124 5.47 -6.90 -14.85
CA PRO A 124 5.49 -5.51 -14.46
C PRO A 124 5.99 -4.61 -15.59
N SER A 125 5.63 -3.34 -15.53
CA SER A 125 6.10 -2.39 -16.54
C SER A 125 7.63 -2.26 -16.49
N PRO A 126 8.30 -1.99 -17.63
CA PRO A 126 9.74 -1.71 -17.62
C PRO A 126 10.12 -0.53 -16.72
N GLU A 127 9.22 0.43 -16.51
CA GLU A 127 9.41 1.54 -15.59
C GLU A 127 9.46 1.07 -14.13
N ASP A 128 8.50 0.25 -13.71
CA ASP A 128 8.47 -0.36 -12.38
C ASP A 128 9.76 -1.18 -12.14
N LEU A 129 10.16 -2.01 -13.11
CA LEU A 129 11.38 -2.82 -13.01
C LEU A 129 12.66 -1.97 -12.93
N ARG A 130 12.75 -0.88 -13.70
CA ARG A 130 13.87 0.07 -13.60
C ARG A 130 13.88 0.77 -12.25
N GLN A 131 12.73 1.19 -11.75
CA GLN A 131 12.60 1.81 -10.43
C GLN A 131 13.11 0.86 -9.34
N MET A 132 12.68 -0.41 -9.37
CA MET A 132 13.14 -1.43 -8.42
C MET A 132 14.65 -1.67 -8.51
N TYR A 133 15.24 -1.69 -9.72
CA TYR A 133 16.70 -1.80 -9.90
C TYR A 133 17.45 -0.65 -9.25
N VAL A 134 16.95 0.57 -9.42
CA VAL A 134 17.54 1.76 -8.82
C VAL A 134 17.39 1.72 -7.30
N TYR A 135 16.23 1.31 -6.78
CA TYR A 135 16.02 1.14 -5.34
C TYR A 135 16.96 0.11 -4.73
N HIS A 136 17.15 -1.04 -5.40
CA HIS A 136 18.11 -2.07 -4.99
C HIS A 136 19.48 -1.45 -4.72
N ARG A 137 20.00 -0.67 -5.69
CA ARG A 137 21.31 -0.02 -5.59
C ARG A 137 21.35 1.12 -4.57
N PHE A 138 20.41 2.06 -4.61
CA PHE A 138 20.48 3.27 -3.78
C PHE A 138 20.21 2.98 -2.31
N TYR A 139 19.38 1.99 -2.00
CA TYR A 139 19.06 1.63 -0.63
C TYR A 139 19.91 0.46 -0.11
N GLN A 140 20.82 -0.08 -0.94
CA GLN A 140 21.63 -1.27 -0.61
C GLN A 140 20.72 -2.41 -0.12
N ALA A 141 19.63 -2.60 -0.84
CA ALA A 141 18.65 -3.62 -0.52
C ALA A 141 19.22 -4.98 -0.91
N LYS A 142 19.01 -5.98 -0.06
CA LYS A 142 19.31 -7.37 -0.38
C LYS A 142 18.35 -7.86 -1.47
N LYS A 143 17.06 -7.62 -1.27
CA LYS A 143 16.00 -7.89 -2.25
C LYS A 143 15.06 -6.71 -2.36
N VAL A 144 14.40 -6.63 -3.50
CA VAL A 144 13.34 -5.67 -3.76
C VAL A 144 12.10 -6.39 -4.27
N ALA A 145 10.91 -5.86 -3.97
CA ALA A 145 9.67 -6.45 -4.45
C ALA A 145 8.61 -5.43 -4.85
N LEU A 146 7.87 -5.76 -5.91
CA LEU A 146 6.64 -5.09 -6.29
C LEU A 146 5.45 -5.86 -5.71
N VAL A 147 4.52 -5.16 -5.08
CA VAL A 147 3.38 -5.78 -4.39
C VAL A 147 2.06 -5.31 -4.99
N TYR A 148 1.30 -6.27 -5.53
CA TYR A 148 0.03 -6.07 -6.22
C TYR A 148 -1.11 -6.78 -5.49
N PRO A 149 -2.33 -6.20 -5.46
CA PRO A 149 -3.53 -6.95 -5.11
C PRO A 149 -3.85 -7.98 -6.21
N SER A 150 -4.44 -9.10 -5.82
CA SER A 150 -4.83 -10.21 -6.71
C SER A 150 -5.95 -11.03 -6.09
N ASP A 151 -6.50 -11.97 -6.85
CA ASP A 151 -7.43 -13.00 -6.35
C ASP A 151 -6.69 -14.18 -5.71
N GLN A 152 -5.42 -14.37 -6.09
CA GLN A 152 -4.58 -15.48 -5.63
C GLN A 152 -3.21 -14.97 -5.21
N HIS A 153 -2.63 -15.67 -4.23
CA HIS A 153 -1.25 -15.44 -3.83
C HIS A 153 -0.28 -16.02 -4.85
N SER A 154 0.67 -15.21 -5.30
CA SER A 154 1.78 -15.70 -6.10
C SER A 154 3.02 -14.86 -5.82
N ILE A 155 4.19 -15.50 -5.87
CA ILE A 155 5.48 -14.82 -5.80
C ILE A 155 6.30 -15.31 -6.98
N LYS A 156 6.61 -14.40 -7.91
CA LYS A 156 7.48 -14.66 -9.06
C LYS A 156 8.78 -13.90 -8.88
N LYS A 157 9.91 -14.61 -8.94
CA LYS A 157 11.24 -14.01 -8.83
C LYS A 157 11.83 -13.78 -10.21
N GLY A 158 12.60 -12.71 -10.35
CA GLY A 158 13.40 -12.45 -11.54
C GLY A 158 14.70 -11.74 -11.17
N ASN A 159 15.78 -12.09 -11.85
CA ASN A 159 17.05 -11.40 -11.71
C ASN A 159 17.26 -10.42 -12.86
N TYR A 160 17.92 -9.31 -12.56
CA TYR A 160 18.41 -8.41 -13.59
C TYR A 160 19.66 -8.99 -14.26
N PHE A 161 19.85 -8.70 -15.54
CA PHE A 161 21.12 -8.98 -16.22
C PHE A 161 22.25 -8.10 -15.67
N SER A 162 23.49 -8.61 -15.74
CA SER A 162 24.68 -7.87 -15.35
C SER A 162 24.89 -6.66 -16.27
N SER A 163 25.32 -5.53 -15.68
CA SER A 163 25.70 -4.33 -16.42
C SER A 163 27.08 -4.45 -17.06
N GLU A 164 27.89 -5.42 -16.64
CA GLU A 164 29.23 -5.69 -17.16
C GLU A 164 29.20 -6.73 -18.29
N ASN A 165 28.33 -7.75 -18.15
CA ASN A 165 28.09 -8.77 -19.17
C ASN A 165 26.58 -9.03 -19.33
N TYR A 166 25.97 -8.47 -20.37
CA TYR A 166 24.52 -8.57 -20.60
C TYR A 166 24.01 -9.98 -20.92
N LEU A 167 24.89 -10.97 -21.10
CA LEU A 167 24.52 -12.38 -21.29
C LEU A 167 24.36 -13.13 -19.96
N GLU A 168 24.82 -12.55 -18.86
CA GLU A 168 24.81 -13.18 -17.54
C GLU A 168 23.78 -12.52 -16.62
N MET A 169 23.13 -13.33 -15.78
CA MET A 169 22.26 -12.84 -14.72
C MET A 169 23.11 -12.29 -13.57
N SER A 170 22.65 -11.19 -12.97
CA SER A 170 23.25 -10.63 -11.76
C SER A 170 22.58 -11.17 -10.50
N GLU A 171 23.26 -11.00 -9.37
CA GLU A 171 22.71 -11.30 -8.03
C GLU A 171 21.57 -10.35 -7.62
N LYS A 172 21.25 -9.32 -8.42
CA LYS A 172 20.15 -8.40 -8.09
C LYS A 172 18.83 -9.06 -8.48
N GLU A 173 18.05 -9.42 -7.45
CA GLU A 173 16.72 -10.01 -7.59
C GLU A 173 15.63 -8.95 -7.36
N CYS A 174 14.59 -9.00 -8.20
CA CYS A 174 13.30 -8.35 -7.98
C CYS A 174 12.20 -9.42 -7.93
N SER A 175 11.45 -9.41 -6.84
CA SER A 175 10.27 -10.25 -6.68
C SER A 175 8.99 -9.52 -7.07
N ILE A 176 8.03 -10.25 -7.62
CA ILE A 176 6.69 -9.78 -7.96
C ILE A 176 5.74 -10.55 -7.07
N MET A 177 5.11 -9.84 -6.13
CA MET A 177 4.18 -10.41 -5.18
C MET A 177 2.75 -10.03 -5.57
N GLN A 178 1.94 -11.04 -5.80
CA GLN A 178 0.49 -10.92 -5.89
C GLN A 178 -0.10 -11.38 -4.57
N ILE A 179 -0.86 -10.51 -3.91
CA ILE A 179 -1.45 -10.76 -2.60
C ILE A 179 -2.97 -10.91 -2.78
N ALA A 180 -3.49 -12.09 -2.45
CA ALA A 180 -4.93 -12.34 -2.45
C ALA A 180 -5.64 -11.36 -1.50
N THR A 181 -6.74 -10.78 -1.94
CA THR A 181 -7.60 -9.95 -1.07
C THR A 181 -8.50 -10.83 -0.22
N ALA A 182 -8.70 -10.45 1.05
CA ALA A 182 -9.62 -11.14 1.94
C ALA A 182 -10.62 -10.17 2.59
N THR A 183 -11.81 -10.67 2.91
CA THR A 183 -12.89 -9.86 3.51
C THR A 183 -12.66 -9.59 4.99
N ASP A 184 -12.03 -10.53 5.73
CA ASP A 184 -11.63 -10.30 7.10
C ASP A 184 -10.25 -9.62 7.14
N ILE A 185 -10.21 -8.40 7.69
CA ILE A 185 -9.00 -7.58 7.73
C ILE A 185 -7.90 -8.25 8.57
N LYS A 186 -8.24 -8.95 9.67
CA LYS A 186 -7.22 -9.52 10.56
C LYS A 186 -6.51 -10.69 9.89
N THR A 187 -7.27 -11.57 9.27
CA THR A 187 -6.77 -12.67 8.44
C THR A 187 -5.94 -12.13 7.29
N TRP A 188 -6.44 -11.12 6.58
CA TRP A 188 -5.70 -10.51 5.47
C TRP A 188 -4.34 -9.95 5.90
N GLN A 189 -4.30 -9.28 7.05
CA GLN A 189 -3.07 -8.74 7.62
C GLN A 189 -2.07 -9.83 8.03
N GLU A 190 -2.55 -10.98 8.50
CA GLU A 190 -1.71 -12.14 8.83
C GLU A 190 -1.12 -12.76 7.56
N ASP A 191 -1.95 -12.95 6.54
CA ASP A 191 -1.51 -13.48 5.25
C ASP A 191 -0.45 -12.58 4.60
N ILE A 192 -0.66 -11.27 4.61
CA ILE A 192 0.34 -10.29 4.13
C ILE A 192 1.69 -10.50 4.82
N VAL A 193 1.70 -10.62 6.15
CA VAL A 193 2.94 -10.78 6.93
C VAL A 193 3.60 -12.12 6.62
N ASN A 194 2.83 -13.19 6.46
CA ASN A 194 3.34 -14.51 6.10
C ASN A 194 4.00 -14.50 4.72
N GLN A 195 3.37 -13.86 3.72
CA GLN A 195 3.95 -13.73 2.38
C GLN A 195 5.24 -12.89 2.39
N ILE A 196 5.28 -11.82 3.20
CA ILE A 196 6.48 -10.98 3.34
C ILE A 196 7.61 -11.74 4.05
N ASN A 197 7.32 -12.53 5.08
CA ASN A 197 8.33 -13.39 5.71
C ASN A 197 8.91 -14.40 4.71
N PHE A 198 8.06 -15.03 3.90
CA PHE A 198 8.51 -15.97 2.86
C PHE A 198 9.47 -15.30 1.86
N LEU A 199 9.17 -14.08 1.41
CA LEU A 199 10.05 -13.29 0.54
C LEU A 199 11.42 -12.99 1.19
N ILE A 200 11.40 -12.67 2.49
CA ILE A 200 12.61 -12.27 3.21
C ILE A 200 13.54 -13.48 3.40
N GLU A 201 12.98 -14.63 3.80
CA GLU A 201 13.72 -15.86 4.10
C GLU A 201 14.27 -16.54 2.85
N TYR A 202 13.49 -16.60 1.77
CA TYR A 202 13.82 -17.32 0.53
C TYR A 202 14.06 -16.37 -0.61
#